data_AF-A0A957ZS15-F1
#
_entry.id   AF-A0A957ZS15-F1
#
_cell.length_a   1.000
_cell.length_b   1.000
_cell.length_c   1.000
_cell.angle_alpha   90.00
_cell.angle_beta   90.00
_cell.angle_gamma   90.00
#
_symmetry.space_group_name_H-M   'P 1'
#
loop_
_entity.id
_entity.type
_entity.pdbx_description
1 polymer ?
#
loop_
_entity_poly.entity_id
_entity_poly.type
_entity_poly.pdbx_seq_one_letter_code
_entity_poly.pdbx_strand_id
1 'polypeptide(L)' 'MAAHSRTRSAAYRRSATVALVLALLTVIEFFAALYFNSIVILMLMALFKAVLVLNYFMHVSRLWTPDEEGHEA' A
#
# COMPACT_ATOMS: atom_id res chain seq x y z
N MET A 1 -11.27 6.86 -36.48
CA MET A 1 -10.87 6.01 -35.33
C MET A 1 -9.67 6.67 -34.64
N ALA A 2 -9.90 7.59 -33.71
CA ALA A 2 -8.81 8.22 -32.95
C ALA A 2 -8.69 7.52 -31.58
N ALA A 3 -7.50 7.03 -31.29
CA ALA A 3 -7.18 6.19 -30.15
C ALA A 3 -7.46 6.91 -28.81
N HIS A 4 -8.25 6.27 -27.96
CA HIS A 4 -8.51 6.71 -26.60
C HIS A 4 -7.37 6.28 -25.67
N SER A 5 -6.22 6.96 -25.71
CA SER A 5 -5.13 6.73 -24.74
C SER A 5 -5.33 7.62 -23.50
N ARG A 6 -6.45 7.49 -22.80
CA ARG A 6 -6.68 8.21 -21.54
C ARG A 6 -6.04 7.45 -20.37
N THR A 7 -4.85 7.93 -20.00
CA THR A 7 -4.34 8.06 -18.62
C THR A 7 -4.26 6.81 -17.74
N ARG A 8 -3.37 5.86 -18.06
CA ARG A 8 -2.80 4.93 -17.04
C ARG A 8 -1.91 5.63 -16.00
N SER A 9 -1.54 6.90 -16.23
CA SER A 9 -0.62 7.68 -15.37
C SER A 9 -1.11 7.89 -13.93
N ALA A 10 -2.42 8.04 -13.71
CA ALA A 10 -2.97 8.32 -12.38
C ALA A 10 -2.79 7.13 -11.40
N ALA A 11 -2.88 5.89 -11.89
CA ALA A 11 -2.71 4.69 -11.08
C ALA A 11 -1.24 4.54 -10.59
N TYR A 12 -0.28 4.83 -11.47
CA TYR A 12 1.15 4.81 -11.12
C TYR A 12 1.54 5.89 -10.11
N ARG A 13 0.91 7.06 -10.15
CA ARG A 13 1.17 8.14 -9.18
C ARG A 13 0.80 7.73 -7.75
N ARG A 14 -0.33 7.03 -7.58
CA ARG A 14 -0.78 6.62 -6.24
C ARG A 14 0.17 5.61 -5.61
N SER A 15 0.57 4.57 -6.35
CA SER A 15 1.51 3.57 -5.83
C SER A 15 2.91 4.14 -5.59
N ALA A 16 3.38 5.07 -6.43
CA ALA A 16 4.66 5.75 -6.24
C ALA A 16 4.69 6.60 -4.95
N THR A 17 3.61 7.35 -4.65
CA THR A 17 3.53 8.11 -3.40
C THR A 17 3.57 7.19 -2.18
N VAL A 18 2.82 6.08 -2.20
CA VAL A 18 2.81 5.14 -1.06
C VAL A 18 4.17 4.44 -0.92
N ALA A 19 4.84 4.11 -2.03
CA ALA A 19 6.20 3.56 -2.00
C ALA A 19 7.18 4.53 -1.32
N LEU A 20 7.08 5.84 -1.63
CA LEU A 20 7.88 6.87 -0.99
C LEU A 20 7.63 6.97 0.51
N VAL A 21 6.37 6.91 0.94
CA VAL A 21 6.01 6.91 2.37
C VAL A 21 6.58 5.68 3.08
N LEU A 22 6.46 4.49 2.48
CA LEU A 22 7.05 3.25 3.02
C LEU A 22 8.57 3.34 3.11
N ALA A 23 9.23 3.89 2.08
CA ALA A 23 10.68 4.09 2.09
C ALA A 23 11.13 5.00 3.23
N LEU A 24 10.44 6.13 3.43
CA LEU A 24 10.73 7.05 4.53
C LEU A 24 10.53 6.37 5.89
N LEU A 25 9.45 5.61 6.05
CA LEU A 25 9.18 4.86 7.27
C LEU A 25 10.27 3.83 7.58
N THR A 26 10.81 3.16 6.57
CA THR A 26 11.95 2.23 6.72
C THR A 26 13.22 2.95 7.19
N VAL A 27 13.47 4.17 6.71
CA VAL A 27 14.61 4.98 7.21
C VAL A 27 14.43 5.31 8.68
N ILE A 28 13.22 5.70 9.09
CA ILE A 28 12.91 5.99 10.50
C ILE A 28 13.09 4.72 11.36
N GLU A 29 12.61 3.57 10.88
CA GLU A 29 12.79 2.28 11.55
C GLU A 29 14.26 1.93 11.73
N PHE A 30 15.08 2.14 10.70
CA PHE A 30 16.52 1.88 10.76
C PHE A 30 17.17 2.70 11.89
N PHE A 31 16.86 3.99 11.99
CA PHE A 31 17.35 4.80 13.11
C PHE A 31 16.78 4.32 14.46
N ALA A 32 15.49 3.97 14.53
CA ALA A 32 14.92 3.44 15.75
C ALA A 32 15.61 2.14 16.22
N ALA A 33 15.99 1.27 15.28
CA ALA A 33 16.76 0.06 15.55
C ALA A 33 18.13 0.38 16.17
N LEU A 34 18.82 1.39 15.63
CA LEU A 34 20.12 1.82 16.13
C LEU A 34 20.06 2.40 17.55
N TYR A 35 19.06 3.22 17.86
CA TYR A 35 19.00 3.93 19.15
C TYR A 35 18.28 3.16 20.26
N PHE A 36 17.21 2.44 19.96
CA PHE A 36 16.35 1.82 20.98
C PHE A 36 16.58 0.32 21.16
N ASN A 37 17.17 -0.37 20.17
CA ASN A 37 17.43 -1.83 20.16
C ASN A 37 16.26 -2.71 20.68
N SER A 38 15.01 -2.24 20.53
CA SER A 38 13.83 -2.93 21.04
C SER A 38 13.12 -3.65 19.90
N ILE A 39 13.17 -4.99 19.94
CA ILE A 39 12.52 -5.85 18.95
C ILE A 39 11.01 -5.60 18.87
N VAL A 40 10.37 -5.23 19.98
CA VAL A 40 8.93 -4.93 20.04
C VAL A 40 8.59 -3.70 19.20
N ILE A 41 9.41 -2.64 19.27
CA ILE A 41 9.18 -1.41 18.50
C ILE A 41 9.34 -1.68 16.99
N LEU A 42 10.34 -2.49 16.62
CA LEU A 42 10.57 -2.88 15.24
C LEU A 42 9.44 -3.76 14.70
N MET A 43 8.93 -4.69 15.51
CA MET A 43 7.77 -5.51 15.16
C MET A 43 6.51 -4.67 14.92
N LEU A 44 6.25 -3.65 15.74
CA LEU A 44 5.11 -2.74 15.54
C LEU A 44 5.27 -1.92 14.24
N MET A 45 6.47 -1.43 13.94
CA MET A 45 6.75 -0.75 12.67
C MET A 45 6.61 -1.68 11.45
N ALA A 46 7.07 -2.93 11.57
CA ALA A 46 6.88 -3.95 10.54
C ALA A 46 5.40 -4.24 10.29
N LEU A 47 4.59 -4.35 11.35
CA LEU A 47 3.16 -4.56 11.25
C LEU A 47 2.45 -3.38 10.54
N PHE A 48 2.83 -2.15 10.89
CA PHE A 48 2.29 -0.95 10.26
C PHE A 48 2.60 -0.90 8.75
N LYS A 49 3.83 -1.26 8.36
CA LYS A 49 4.21 -1.39 6.95
C LYS A 49 3.40 -2.47 6.23
N ALA A 50 3.18 -3.62 6.86
CA ALA A 50 2.38 -4.70 6.28
C ALA A 50 0.95 -4.22 5.97
N VAL A 51 0.29 -3.52 6.91
CA VAL A 51 -1.05 -2.96 6.70
C VAL A 51 -1.09 -2.00 5.51
N LEU A 52 -0.10 -1.09 5.40
CA LEU A 52 0.01 -0.16 4.27
C LEU A 52 0.18 -0.91 2.94
N VAL A 53 1.06 -1.90 2.89
CA VAL A 53 1.29 -2.69 1.67
C VAL A 53 0.02 -3.44 1.24
N LEU A 54 -0.66 -4.10 2.19
CA LEU A 54 -1.88 -4.86 1.91
C LEU A 54 -3.01 -3.97 1.37
N ASN A 55 -3.19 -2.77 1.95
CA ASN A 55 -4.24 -1.84 1.53
C ASN A 55 -3.95 -1.19 0.18
N TYR A 56 -2.71 -0.71 -0.04
CA TYR A 56 -2.40 0.16 -1.18
C TYR A 56 -1.77 -0.56 -2.37
N PHE A 57 -1.01 -1.64 -2.15
CA PHE A 57 -0.38 -2.39 -3.23
C PHE A 57 -1.15 -3.66 -3.57
N MET A 58 -1.64 -4.39 -2.57
CA MET A 58 -2.37 -5.65 -2.81
C MET A 58 -3.86 -5.46 -3.10
N HIS A 59 -4.41 -4.24 -2.99
CA HIS A 59 -5.82 -3.95 -3.24
C HIS A 59 -6.77 -4.93 -2.54
N VAL A 60 -6.47 -5.31 -1.28
CA VAL A 60 -7.31 -6.20 -0.47
C VAL A 60 -8.76 -5.70 -0.38
N SER A 61 -8.96 -4.38 -0.43
CA SER A 61 -10.29 -3.76 -0.50
C SER A 61 -11.12 -4.20 -1.71
N ARG A 62 -10.48 -4.61 -2.80
CA ARG A 62 -11.13 -5.08 -4.03
C ARG A 62 -11.51 -6.56 -3.98
N LEU A 63 -10.82 -7.35 -3.15
CA LEU A 63 -11.18 -8.76 -2.88
C LEU A 63 -12.40 -8.89 -1.96
N TRP A 64 -12.73 -7.80 -1.26
CA TRP A 64 -13.89 -7.70 -0.37
C TRP A 64 -15.06 -6.95 -1.00
N THR A 65 -14.94 -6.51 -2.25
CA THR A 65 -16.09 -6.14 -3.07
C THR A 65 -16.74 -7.46 -3.49
N PRO A 66 -17.89 -7.87 -2.93
CA PRO A 66 -18.65 -8.95 -3.52
C PRO A 66 -18.92 -8.55 -4.97
N ASP A 67 -18.58 -9.42 -5.92
CA ASP A 67 -19.02 -9.24 -7.30
C ASP A 67 -20.55 -9.21 -7.26
N GLU A 68 -21.13 -8.01 -7.28
CA GLU A 68 -22.57 -7.78 -7.46
C GLU A 68 -22.91 -8.07 -8.92
N GLU A 69 -22.81 -9.35 -9.30
CA GLU A 69 -23.38 -9.90 -10.52
C GLU A 69 -24.51 -10.88 -10.14
N GLY A 70 -25.73 -10.35 -10.23
CA GLY A 70 -26.83 -11.04 -10.90
C GLY A 70 -27.75 -11.89 -10.04
N HIS A 71 -28.80 -11.29 -9.50
CA HIS A 71 -30.12 -11.92 -9.41
C HIS A 71 -31.22 -10.85 -9.51
N GLU A 72 -31.40 -10.30 -10.72
CA GLU A 72 -32.73 -9.89 -11.16
C GLU A 72 -33.43 -11.16 -11.68
N ALA A 73 -34.40 -11.68 -10.92
CA ALA A 73 -35.42 -12.63 -11.38
C ALA A 73 -36.64 -12.57 -10.45
#